data_AF-A0A2V7FKQ0-F1
#
_entry.id   AF-A0A2V7FKQ0-F1
#
_cell.length_a   1.000
_cell.length_b   1.000
_cell.length_c   1.000
_cell.angle_alpha   90.00
_cell.angle_beta   90.00
_cell.angle_gamma   90.00
#
_symmetry.space_group_name_H-M   'P 1'
#
loop_
_entity.id
_entity.type
_entity.pdbx_description
1 polymer ?
#
loop_
_entity_poly.entity_id
_entity_poly.type
_entity_poly.pdbx_seq_one_letter_code
_entity_poly.pdbx_strand_id
1 'polypeptide(L)'
;MPGAEDFDVMVTGFPALDHDVRTVSAEDTERGEQRALPLTLLVLIVAFGALVAAALPVIVGVLAITIALGLVTIAARYAAMSVFVLNITTMVGLGVGIDYSLLIVTRFREELNRGLSSVDAAIRTVETAGSAVVTSGLTVVVGFAALVATPLSDTRSVGIGGLLVVALAVLLATTFLPAALAMLGRGIDRPRWLARPLARFHALTGWERWARWLGHRPWRAVAVGGTVMALLTFPLTQIRLGLPATNWFPPESESARGLEALREMGASGVIQPVRVVVQLPEGESALSARRLPGLKALTDSIRKDPRVREVRGVASVKAALSTLQLAIYYSDPEQVRAKNP
;
A
#
# COMPACT_ATOMS: atom_id res chain seq x y z
N MET A 1 5.12 21.11 -34.59
CA MET A 1 4.71 21.83 -33.37
C MET A 1 3.87 20.88 -32.55
N PRO A 2 3.99 20.84 -31.21
CA PRO A 2 3.00 20.13 -30.39
C PRO A 2 1.63 20.76 -30.65
N GLY A 3 0.68 19.99 -31.18
CA GLY A 3 -0.66 20.46 -31.55
C GLY A 3 -0.95 20.65 -33.05
N ALA A 4 -0.16 20.07 -33.96
CA ALA A 4 -0.61 19.88 -35.35
C ALA A 4 -1.55 18.66 -35.41
N GLU A 5 -2.63 18.73 -36.20
CA GLU A 5 -3.74 17.74 -36.22
C GLU A 5 -3.31 16.28 -36.50
N ASP A 6 -2.09 16.05 -36.99
CA ASP A 6 -1.54 14.73 -37.31
C ASP A 6 -0.56 14.16 -36.26
N PHE A 7 -0.34 14.82 -35.11
CA PHE A 7 0.61 14.35 -34.09
C PHE A 7 -0.03 14.25 -32.70
N ASP A 8 0.02 13.05 -32.12
CA ASP A 8 -0.26 12.84 -30.70
C ASP A 8 1.00 13.12 -29.86
N VAL A 9 0.86 13.87 -28.77
CA VAL A 9 1.96 14.27 -27.89
C VAL A 9 1.67 13.73 -26.51
N MET A 10 2.53 12.84 -26.04
CA MET A 10 2.41 12.23 -24.71
C MET A 10 3.64 12.55 -23.85
N VAL A 11 3.42 12.81 -22.56
CA VAL A 11 4.49 13.00 -21.57
C VAL A 11 4.77 11.69 -20.85
N THR A 12 6.02 11.23 -20.90
CA THR A 12 6.48 10.00 -20.24
C THR A 12 7.87 10.18 -19.63
N GLY A 13 8.39 9.13 -18.99
CA GLY A 13 9.60 9.16 -18.19
C GLY A 13 9.31 8.98 -16.69
N PHE A 14 10.37 8.74 -15.91
CA PHE A 14 10.21 8.37 -14.49
C PHE A 14 9.37 9.37 -13.67
N PRO A 15 9.54 10.71 -13.78
CA PRO A 15 8.72 11.65 -13.03
C PRO A 15 7.23 11.62 -13.41
N ALA A 16 6.92 11.49 -14.70
CA ALA A 16 5.54 11.40 -15.19
C ALA A 16 4.86 10.09 -14.75
N LEU A 17 5.59 8.98 -14.85
CA LEU A 17 5.13 7.67 -14.38
C LEU A 17 4.90 7.64 -12.86
N ASP A 18 5.81 8.22 -12.07
CA ASP A 18 5.65 8.32 -10.61
C ASP A 18 4.47 9.22 -10.23
N HIS A 19 4.26 10.32 -10.97
CA HIS A 19 3.09 11.18 -10.79
C HIS A 19 1.78 10.42 -11.05
N ASP A 20 1.65 9.76 -12.21
CA ASP A 20 0.45 9.01 -12.57
C ASP A 20 0.17 7.88 -11.59
N VAL A 21 1.19 7.13 -11.15
CA VAL A 21 1.02 6.06 -10.15
C VAL A 21 0.48 6.62 -8.84
N ARG A 22 1.01 7.76 -8.37
CA ARG A 22 0.54 8.40 -7.13
C ARG A 22 -0.88 8.92 -7.27
N THR A 23 -1.19 9.57 -8.39
CA THR A 23 -2.52 10.14 -8.67
C THR A 23 -3.57 9.04 -8.78
N VAL A 24 -3.34 8.02 -9.61
CA VAL A 24 -4.26 6.88 -9.75
C VAL A 24 -4.43 6.14 -8.43
N SER A 25 -3.35 5.91 -7.68
CA SER A 25 -3.44 5.25 -6.36
C SER A 25 -4.28 6.05 -5.36
N ALA A 26 -4.17 7.37 -5.37
CA ALA A 26 -4.96 8.25 -4.50
C ALA A 26 -6.43 8.25 -4.91
N GLU A 27 -6.72 8.40 -6.21
CA GLU A 27 -8.08 8.37 -6.75
C GLU A 27 -8.77 7.03 -6.51
N ASP A 28 -8.07 5.91 -6.69
CA ASP A 28 -8.63 4.57 -6.47
C ASP A 28 -8.92 4.31 -4.98
N THR A 29 -8.09 4.86 -4.09
CA THR A 29 -8.36 4.83 -2.65
C THR A 29 -9.61 5.62 -2.31
N GLU A 30 -9.73 6.84 -2.83
CA GLU A 30 -10.92 7.68 -2.61
C GLU A 30 -12.19 7.04 -3.16
N ARG A 31 -12.16 6.56 -4.42
CA ARG A 31 -13.29 5.83 -5.04
C ARG A 31 -13.62 4.56 -4.29
N GLY A 32 -12.61 3.84 -3.82
CA GLY A 32 -12.74 2.64 -3.02
C GLY A 32 -13.47 2.91 -1.72
N GLU A 33 -13.06 3.94 -0.98
CA GLU A 33 -13.67 4.34 0.30
C GLU A 33 -15.11 4.83 0.13
N GLN A 34 -15.36 5.67 -0.88
CA GLN A 34 -16.70 6.18 -1.19
C GLN A 34 -17.70 5.05 -1.48
N ARG A 35 -17.25 3.93 -2.05
CA ARG A 35 -18.09 2.75 -2.33
C ARG A 35 -18.13 1.76 -1.17
N ALA A 36 -16.99 1.53 -0.50
CA ALA A 36 -16.86 0.57 0.57
C ALA A 36 -17.59 1.01 1.84
N LEU A 37 -17.56 2.31 2.19
CA LEU A 37 -18.19 2.82 3.42
C LEU A 37 -19.72 2.63 3.42
N PRO A 38 -20.49 3.02 2.38
CA PRO A 38 -21.94 2.76 2.34
C PRO A 38 -22.27 1.28 2.34
N LEU A 39 -21.52 0.48 1.58
CA LEU A 39 -21.73 -0.97 1.54
C LEU A 39 -21.48 -1.62 2.90
N THR A 40 -20.40 -1.24 3.57
CA THR A 40 -20.05 -1.76 4.89
C THR A 40 -21.07 -1.31 5.94
N LEU A 41 -21.52 -0.05 5.90
CA LEU A 41 -22.59 0.43 6.76
C LEU A 41 -23.88 -0.36 6.54
N LEU A 42 -24.25 -0.64 5.28
CA LEU A 42 -25.41 -1.47 4.96
C LEU A 42 -25.27 -2.89 5.54
N VAL A 43 -24.11 -3.53 5.35
CA VAL A 43 -23.83 -4.86 5.92
C VAL A 43 -23.91 -4.84 7.44
N LEU A 44 -23.35 -3.82 8.10
CA LEU A 44 -23.41 -3.67 9.56
C LEU A 44 -24.83 -3.43 10.07
N ILE A 45 -25.64 -2.64 9.34
CA ILE A 45 -27.06 -2.43 9.66
C ILE A 45 -27.82 -3.76 9.57
N VAL A 46 -27.55 -4.57 8.55
CA VAL A 46 -28.15 -5.91 8.39
C VAL A 46 -27.69 -6.86 9.50
N ALA A 47 -26.39 -6.84 9.84
CA ALA A 47 -25.82 -7.68 10.88
C ALA A 47 -26.37 -7.35 12.27
N PHE A 48 -26.49 -6.06 12.61
CA PHE A 48 -26.93 -5.67 13.96
C PHE A 48 -28.44 -5.42 14.10
N GLY A 49 -29.14 -5.15 13.00
CA GLY A 49 -30.52 -4.72 13.01
C GLY A 49 -30.76 -3.36 13.68
N ALA A 50 -29.72 -2.54 13.83
CA ALA A 50 -29.80 -1.22 14.43
C ALA A 50 -28.76 -0.26 13.83
N LEU A 51 -29.21 0.96 13.50
CA LEU A 51 -28.37 1.98 12.86
C LEU A 51 -27.27 2.47 13.81
N VAL A 52 -27.61 2.68 15.08
CA VAL A 52 -26.64 3.17 16.08
C VAL A 52 -25.54 2.13 16.33
N ALA A 53 -25.92 0.85 16.43
CA ALA A 53 -24.96 -0.25 16.56
C ALA A 53 -24.02 -0.35 15.36
N ALA A 54 -24.52 -0.08 14.15
CA ALA A 54 -23.73 -0.11 12.91
C ALA A 54 -22.82 1.12 12.74
N ALA A 55 -23.24 2.29 13.23
CA ALA A 55 -22.46 3.52 13.11
C ALA A 55 -21.22 3.53 14.01
N LEU A 56 -21.30 2.95 15.22
CA LEU A 56 -20.20 2.94 16.19
C LEU A 56 -18.90 2.30 15.64
N PRO A 57 -18.92 1.09 15.04
CA PRO A 57 -17.74 0.50 14.40
C PRO A 57 -17.11 1.39 13.33
N VAL A 58 -17.93 2.04 12.50
CA VAL A 58 -17.45 2.93 11.44
C VAL A 58 -16.78 4.16 12.04
N ILE A 59 -17.37 4.75 13.09
CA ILE A 59 -16.78 5.90 13.81
C ILE A 59 -15.42 5.53 14.40
N VAL A 60 -15.30 4.35 15.03
CA VAL A 60 -14.04 3.86 15.59
C VAL A 60 -12.98 3.69 14.49
N GLY A 61 -13.34 3.07 13.35
CA GLY A 61 -12.43 2.90 12.22
C GLY A 61 -11.96 4.24 11.64
N VAL A 62 -12.88 5.17 11.37
CA VAL A 62 -12.55 6.51 10.85
C VAL A 62 -11.69 7.30 11.84
N LEU A 63 -11.98 7.22 13.14
CA LEU A 63 -11.18 7.88 14.17
C LEU A 63 -9.76 7.29 14.25
N ALA A 64 -9.63 5.96 14.20
CA ALA A 64 -8.33 5.28 14.17
C ALA A 64 -7.50 5.73 12.96
N ILE A 65 -8.10 5.78 11.78
CA ILE A 65 -7.47 6.23 10.54
C ILE A 65 -7.03 7.69 10.65
N THR A 66 -7.93 8.57 11.10
CA THR A 66 -7.65 10.01 11.19
C THR A 66 -6.47 10.28 12.12
N ILE A 67 -6.46 9.65 13.29
CA ILE A 67 -5.35 9.78 14.25
C ILE A 67 -4.07 9.16 13.67
N ALA A 68 -4.15 7.97 13.05
CA ALA A 68 -3.01 7.31 12.45
C ALA A 68 -2.37 8.13 11.34
N LEU A 69 -3.16 8.72 10.44
CA LEU A 69 -2.69 9.60 9.38
C LEU A 69 -2.07 10.90 9.94
N GLY A 70 -2.63 11.43 11.03
CA GLY A 70 -2.02 12.52 11.77
C GLY A 70 -0.63 12.17 12.30
N LEU A 71 -0.47 10.99 12.91
CA LEU A 71 0.83 10.49 13.37
C LEU A 71 1.80 10.18 12.23
N VAL A 72 1.32 9.62 11.13
CA VAL A 72 2.09 9.39 9.90
C VAL A 72 2.60 10.71 9.33
N THR A 73 1.80 11.77 9.37
CA THR A 73 2.22 13.12 8.93
C THR A 73 3.36 13.66 9.79
N ILE A 74 3.36 13.38 11.09
CA ILE A 74 4.47 13.72 11.97
C ILE A 74 5.70 12.88 11.62
N ALA A 75 5.53 11.57 11.43
CA ALA A 75 6.62 10.67 11.02
C ALA A 75 7.25 11.07 9.67
N ALA A 76 6.44 11.59 8.74
CA ALA A 76 6.87 12.07 7.43
C ALA A 76 7.83 13.27 7.51
N ARG A 77 7.90 13.98 8.65
CA ARG A 77 8.91 15.03 8.87
C ARG A 77 10.32 14.48 9.08
N TYR A 78 10.44 13.22 9.50
CA TYR A 78 11.71 12.58 9.85
C TYR A 78 12.14 11.51 8.85
N ALA A 79 11.20 10.91 8.13
CA ALA A 79 11.47 9.88 7.13
C ALA A 79 10.59 10.08 5.90
N ALA A 80 11.11 9.77 4.71
CA ALA A 80 10.30 9.75 3.50
C ALA A 80 9.25 8.63 3.60
N MET A 81 7.97 9.01 3.47
CA MET A 81 6.84 8.09 3.53
C MET A 81 6.29 7.84 2.12
N SER A 82 6.01 6.57 1.82
CA SER A 82 5.41 6.15 0.56
C SER A 82 3.94 6.55 0.45
N VAL A 83 3.43 6.78 -0.76
CA VAL A 83 2.00 7.03 -1.01
C VAL A 83 1.13 5.85 -0.55
N PHE A 84 1.68 4.62 -0.61
CA PHE A 84 0.99 3.39 -0.19
C PHE A 84 0.62 3.36 1.29
N VAL A 85 1.22 4.23 2.13
CA VAL A 85 0.83 4.35 3.53
C VAL A 85 -0.61 4.79 3.68
N LEU A 86 -1.08 5.70 2.82
CA LEU A 86 -2.47 6.17 2.83
C LEU A 86 -3.40 4.97 2.60
N ASN A 87 -3.19 4.26 1.50
CA ASN A 87 -4.01 3.13 1.07
C ASN A 87 -4.06 2.01 2.13
N ILE A 88 -2.90 1.64 2.69
CA ILE A 88 -2.86 0.60 3.73
C ILE A 88 -3.50 1.07 5.02
N THR A 89 -3.23 2.31 5.44
CA THR A 89 -3.78 2.86 6.69
C THR A 89 -5.30 2.89 6.63
N THR A 90 -5.89 3.32 5.53
CA THR A 90 -7.35 3.41 5.41
C THR A 90 -8.00 2.05 5.24
N MET A 91 -7.47 1.21 4.34
CA MET A 91 -7.98 -0.14 4.10
C MET A 91 -7.93 -1.01 5.37
N VAL A 92 -6.77 -1.08 6.03
CA VAL A 92 -6.59 -1.87 7.25
C VAL A 92 -7.32 -1.23 8.42
N GLY A 93 -7.27 0.11 8.53
CA GLY A 93 -7.93 0.84 9.61
C GLY A 93 -9.44 0.65 9.64
N LEU A 94 -10.10 0.67 8.47
CA LEU A 94 -11.53 0.39 8.38
C LEU A 94 -11.83 -1.07 8.72
N GLY A 95 -11.13 -2.02 8.11
CA GLY A 95 -11.37 -3.44 8.34
C GLY A 95 -11.19 -3.82 9.81
N VAL A 96 -10.01 -3.55 10.36
CA VAL A 96 -9.64 -3.91 11.74
C VAL A 96 -10.45 -3.11 12.77
N GLY A 97 -10.68 -1.81 12.52
CA GLY A 97 -11.51 -0.98 13.39
C GLY A 97 -12.94 -1.49 13.49
N ILE A 98 -13.50 -1.95 12.36
CA ILE A 98 -14.85 -2.52 12.31
C ILE A 98 -14.88 -3.90 12.98
N ASP A 99 -13.94 -4.79 12.68
CA ASP A 99 -13.90 -6.15 13.22
C ASP A 99 -13.79 -6.16 14.75
N TYR A 100 -12.89 -5.35 15.31
CA TYR A 100 -12.72 -5.25 16.75
C TYR A 100 -13.92 -4.61 17.42
N SER A 101 -14.48 -3.57 16.81
CA SER A 101 -15.70 -2.94 17.31
C SER A 101 -16.90 -3.88 17.25
N LEU A 102 -16.98 -4.74 16.22
CA LEU A 102 -18.05 -5.72 16.06
C LEU A 102 -18.09 -6.70 17.24
N LEU A 103 -16.92 -7.23 17.63
CA LEU A 103 -16.79 -8.12 18.79
C LEU A 103 -17.24 -7.45 20.09
N ILE A 104 -16.79 -6.21 20.31
CA ILE A 104 -17.13 -5.43 21.51
C ILE A 104 -18.63 -5.11 21.54
N VAL A 105 -19.20 -4.60 20.45
CA VAL A 105 -20.63 -4.27 20.36
C VAL A 105 -21.51 -5.50 20.54
N THR A 106 -21.16 -6.61 19.88
CA THR A 106 -21.91 -7.87 19.99
C THR A 106 -21.91 -8.35 21.43
N ARG A 107 -20.73 -8.37 22.07
CA ARG A 107 -20.61 -8.81 23.45
C ARG A 107 -21.34 -7.89 24.43
N PHE A 108 -21.26 -6.59 24.23
CA PHE A 108 -22.00 -5.62 25.05
C PHE A 108 -23.51 -5.83 24.98
N ARG A 109 -24.05 -6.10 23.78
CA ARG A 109 -25.48 -6.39 23.60
C ARG A 109 -25.88 -7.71 24.26
N GLU A 110 -25.04 -8.74 24.19
CA GLU A 110 -25.26 -10.00 24.92
C GLU A 110 -25.39 -9.78 26.44
N GLU A 111 -24.47 -9.00 27.02
CA GLU A 111 -24.47 -8.71 28.46
C GLU A 111 -25.65 -7.81 28.87
N LEU A 112 -26.06 -6.85 28.05
CA LEU A 112 -27.30 -6.07 28.26
C LEU A 112 -28.56 -6.95 28.23
N ASN A 113 -28.60 -7.93 27.32
CA ASN A 113 -29.72 -8.86 27.19
C ASN A 113 -29.79 -9.87 28.35
N ARG A 114 -28.67 -10.09 29.06
CA ARG A 114 -28.61 -10.86 30.32
C ARG A 114 -29.09 -10.06 31.54
N GLY A 115 -29.42 -8.78 31.35
CA GLY A 115 -30.03 -7.94 32.39
C GLY A 115 -29.04 -7.05 33.17
N LEU A 116 -27.77 -7.00 32.76
CA LEU A 116 -26.78 -6.11 33.39
C LEU A 116 -27.08 -4.63 33.13
N SER A 117 -26.61 -3.75 34.03
CA SER A 117 -26.64 -2.31 33.81
C SER A 117 -25.69 -1.93 32.66
N SER A 118 -25.87 -0.75 32.04
CA SER A 118 -25.01 -0.32 30.93
C SER A 118 -23.53 -0.24 31.31
N VAL A 119 -23.23 0.17 32.56
CA VAL A 119 -21.85 0.27 33.05
C VAL A 119 -21.28 -1.12 33.31
N ASP A 120 -22.03 -1.98 33.99
CA ASP A 120 -21.57 -3.35 34.30
C ASP A 120 -21.39 -4.19 33.03
N ALA A 121 -22.28 -4.01 32.04
CA ALA A 121 -22.17 -4.66 30.74
C ALA A 121 -20.91 -4.20 29.99
N ALA A 122 -20.54 -2.91 30.07
CA ALA A 122 -19.31 -2.40 29.46
C ALA A 122 -18.07 -2.97 30.14
N ILE A 123 -18.04 -3.00 31.48
CA ILE A 123 -16.95 -3.62 32.25
C ILE A 123 -16.78 -5.08 31.84
N ARG A 124 -17.86 -5.86 31.85
CA ARG A 124 -17.83 -7.29 31.51
C ARG A 124 -17.41 -7.56 30.07
N THR A 125 -17.77 -6.65 29.17
CA THR A 125 -17.36 -6.71 27.76
C THR A 125 -15.85 -6.55 27.61
N VAL A 126 -15.24 -5.59 28.32
CA VAL A 126 -13.79 -5.38 28.29
C VAL A 126 -13.05 -6.56 28.92
N GLU A 127 -13.55 -7.11 30.03
CA GLU A 127 -12.95 -8.29 30.68
C GLU A 127 -12.88 -9.52 29.77
N THR A 128 -13.85 -9.67 28.85
CA THR A 128 -13.99 -10.86 28.01
C THR A 128 -13.56 -10.60 26.57
N ALA A 129 -14.36 -9.85 25.81
CA ALA A 129 -14.09 -9.53 24.42
C ALA A 129 -12.92 -8.54 24.27
N GLY A 130 -12.72 -7.63 25.22
CA GLY A 130 -11.58 -6.70 25.21
C GLY A 130 -10.24 -7.44 25.22
N SER A 131 -10.07 -8.44 26.08
CA SER A 131 -8.86 -9.28 26.11
C SER A 131 -8.58 -10.00 24.78
N ALA A 132 -9.64 -10.52 24.14
CA ALA A 132 -9.53 -11.14 22.82
C ALA A 132 -9.12 -10.13 21.74
N VAL A 133 -9.68 -8.92 21.75
CA VAL A 133 -9.31 -7.83 20.84
C VAL A 133 -7.85 -7.41 21.03
N VAL A 134 -7.39 -7.25 22.28
CA VAL A 134 -5.99 -6.89 22.56
C VAL A 134 -5.03 -7.97 22.08
N THR A 135 -5.35 -9.24 22.34
CA THR A 135 -4.49 -10.36 21.94
C THR A 135 -4.43 -10.48 20.41
N SER A 136 -5.58 -10.42 19.72
CA SER A 136 -5.65 -10.42 18.25
C SER A 136 -4.91 -9.21 17.67
N GLY A 137 -5.19 -8.02 18.19
CA GLY A 137 -4.54 -6.77 17.80
C GLY A 137 -3.03 -6.80 17.93
N LEU A 138 -2.51 -7.35 19.03
CA LEU A 138 -1.07 -7.47 19.25
C LEU A 138 -0.41 -8.37 18.20
N THR A 139 -1.05 -9.47 17.78
CA THR A 139 -0.49 -10.32 16.72
C THR A 139 -0.35 -9.57 15.38
N VAL A 140 -1.33 -8.74 15.03
CA VAL A 140 -1.28 -7.92 13.81
C VAL A 140 -0.23 -6.81 13.93
N VAL A 141 -0.11 -6.18 15.10
CA VAL A 141 0.93 -5.18 15.40
C VAL A 141 2.33 -5.78 15.24
N VAL A 142 2.57 -7.00 15.74
CA VAL A 142 3.85 -7.70 15.56
C VAL A 142 4.13 -7.97 14.08
N GLY A 143 3.11 -8.35 13.30
CA GLY A 143 3.24 -8.53 11.85
C GLY A 143 3.67 -7.26 11.13
N PHE A 144 3.04 -6.12 11.41
CA PHE A 144 3.45 -4.83 10.84
C PHE A 144 4.80 -4.35 11.36
N ALA A 145 5.13 -4.60 12.63
CA ALA A 145 6.45 -4.28 13.20
C ALA A 145 7.58 -5.02 12.46
N ALA A 146 7.35 -6.26 12.02
CA ALA A 146 8.33 -6.99 11.21
C ALA A 146 8.61 -6.31 9.86
N LEU A 147 7.60 -5.66 9.25
CA LEU A 147 7.79 -4.90 8.01
C LEU A 147 8.65 -3.64 8.23
N VAL A 148 8.56 -3.00 9.41
CA VAL A 148 9.37 -1.82 9.75
C VAL A 148 10.86 -2.14 9.77
N ALA A 149 11.24 -3.38 10.13
CA ALA A 149 12.62 -3.83 10.15
C ALA A 149 13.25 -3.98 8.75
N THR A 150 12.46 -3.91 7.68
CA THR A 150 12.98 -4.03 6.31
C THR A 150 13.80 -2.78 5.90
N PRO A 151 14.83 -2.93 5.04
CA PRO A 151 15.64 -1.81 4.56
C PRO A 151 14.96 -0.99 3.45
N LEU A 152 13.82 -1.45 2.94
CA LEU A 152 13.09 -0.81 1.84
C LEU A 152 12.16 0.29 2.40
N SER A 153 12.32 1.52 1.93
CA SER A 153 11.53 2.67 2.40
C SER A 153 10.02 2.47 2.21
N ASP A 154 9.59 1.91 1.08
CA ASP A 154 8.17 1.69 0.80
C ASP A 154 7.55 0.66 1.76
N THR A 155 8.22 -0.48 1.95
CA THR A 155 7.77 -1.53 2.87
C THR A 155 7.77 -1.05 4.32
N ARG A 156 8.81 -0.31 4.74
CA ARG A 156 8.88 0.28 6.07
C ARG A 156 7.75 1.27 6.31
N SER A 157 7.47 2.12 5.33
CA SER A 157 6.38 3.12 5.40
C SER A 157 5.03 2.43 5.62
N VAL A 158 4.74 1.38 4.85
CA VAL A 158 3.55 0.52 5.00
C VAL A 158 3.49 -0.12 6.39
N GLY A 159 4.63 -0.63 6.88
CA GLY A 159 4.76 -1.16 8.23
C GLY A 159 4.38 -0.14 9.31
N ILE A 160 4.87 1.09 9.20
CA ILE A 160 4.57 2.17 10.15
C ILE A 160 3.07 2.52 10.13
N GLY A 161 2.47 2.72 8.95
CA GLY A 161 1.04 3.05 8.83
C GLY A 161 0.13 1.96 9.41
N GLY A 162 0.39 0.70 9.02
CA GLY A 162 -0.36 -0.45 9.53
C GLY A 162 -0.21 -0.63 11.05
N LEU A 163 1.00 -0.49 11.58
CA LEU A 163 1.25 -0.58 13.02
C LEU A 163 0.47 0.49 13.79
N LEU A 164 0.55 1.75 13.36
CA LEU A 164 -0.11 2.86 14.03
C LEU A 164 -1.63 2.69 14.02
N VAL A 165 -2.21 2.39 12.86
CA VAL A 165 -3.67 2.31 12.73
C VAL A 165 -4.25 1.14 13.50
N VAL A 166 -3.58 -0.01 13.52
CA VAL A 166 -4.04 -1.18 14.27
C VAL A 166 -3.91 -0.92 15.77
N ALA A 167 -2.78 -0.38 16.24
CA ALA A 167 -2.61 -0.05 17.65
C ALA A 167 -3.68 0.95 18.14
N LEU A 168 -3.98 1.97 17.32
CA LEU A 168 -5.03 2.94 17.62
C LEU A 168 -6.44 2.31 17.57
N ALA A 169 -6.71 1.44 16.60
CA ALA A 169 -7.98 0.73 16.53
C ALA A 169 -8.23 -0.15 17.77
N VAL A 170 -7.21 -0.88 18.24
CA VAL A 170 -7.28 -1.66 19.49
C VAL A 170 -7.51 -0.75 20.68
N LEU A 171 -6.77 0.36 20.78
CA LEU A 171 -6.91 1.32 21.87
C LEU A 171 -8.33 1.89 21.91
N LEU A 172 -8.85 2.36 20.77
CA LEU A 172 -10.19 2.92 20.68
C LEU A 172 -11.29 1.88 20.93
N ALA A 173 -11.13 0.66 20.41
CA ALA A 173 -12.10 -0.43 20.62
C ALA A 173 -12.17 -0.89 22.07
N THR A 174 -11.10 -0.72 22.85
CA THR A 174 -11.03 -1.14 24.26
C THR A 174 -11.25 0.00 25.27
N THR A 175 -11.16 1.26 24.83
CA THR A 175 -11.34 2.43 25.70
C THR A 175 -12.54 3.28 25.28
N PHE A 176 -12.46 3.94 24.14
CA PHE A 176 -13.48 4.85 23.62
C PHE A 176 -14.82 4.14 23.38
N LEU A 177 -14.80 2.98 22.73
CA LEU A 177 -16.03 2.28 22.37
C LEU A 177 -16.81 1.78 23.60
N PRO A 178 -16.22 1.09 24.59
CA PRO A 178 -16.93 0.71 25.81
C PRO A 178 -17.49 1.91 26.58
N ALA A 179 -16.76 3.03 26.61
CA ALA A 179 -17.24 4.26 27.24
C ALA A 179 -18.47 4.83 26.52
N ALA A 180 -18.42 4.90 25.18
CA ALA A 180 -19.56 5.33 24.36
C ALA A 180 -20.78 4.39 24.54
N LEU A 181 -20.53 3.08 24.61
CA LEU A 181 -21.56 2.07 24.83
C LEU A 181 -22.20 2.18 26.22
N ALA A 182 -21.40 2.41 27.27
CA ALA A 182 -21.90 2.63 28.63
C ALA A 182 -22.82 3.86 28.71
N MET A 183 -22.48 4.94 27.99
CA MET A 183 -23.29 6.15 27.90
C MET A 183 -24.59 5.93 27.10
N LEU A 184 -24.54 5.18 25.99
CA LEU A 184 -25.71 4.90 25.16
C LEU A 184 -26.68 3.89 25.81
N GLY A 185 -26.15 2.89 26.49
CA GLY A 185 -26.90 1.77 27.04
C GLY A 185 -27.82 1.11 26.01
N ARG A 186 -29.10 0.95 26.35
CA ARG A 186 -30.14 0.38 25.45
C ARG A 186 -30.50 1.28 24.26
N GLY A 187 -29.93 2.47 24.16
CA GLY A 187 -30.05 3.34 22.98
C GLY A 187 -29.39 2.73 21.73
N ILE A 188 -28.49 1.75 21.90
CA ILE A 188 -27.78 1.07 20.82
C ILE A 188 -28.70 0.33 19.84
N ASP A 189 -29.86 -0.15 20.30
CA ASP A 189 -30.83 -0.89 19.48
C ASP A 189 -31.78 0.04 18.69
N ARG A 190 -31.50 1.35 18.65
CA ARG A 190 -32.33 2.28 17.89
C ARG A 190 -31.91 2.31 16.40
N PRO A 191 -32.88 2.36 15.47
CA PRO A 191 -34.33 2.27 15.69
C PRO A 191 -34.82 0.81 15.75
N ARG A 192 -35.69 0.49 16.74
CA ARG A 192 -36.10 -0.89 17.09
C ARG A 192 -36.88 -1.64 15.98
N TRP A 193 -37.36 -0.95 14.94
CA TRP A 193 -38.15 -1.56 13.87
C TRP A 193 -37.28 -2.38 12.90
N LEU A 194 -35.98 -2.08 12.78
CA LEU A 194 -35.04 -2.89 12.00
C LEU A 194 -34.65 -4.21 12.69
N ALA A 195 -34.74 -4.28 14.02
CA ALA A 195 -34.29 -5.45 14.79
C ALA A 195 -35.16 -6.71 14.59
N ARG A 196 -36.47 -6.53 14.38
CA ARG A 196 -37.45 -7.64 14.26
C ARG A 196 -37.30 -8.49 12.98
N PRO A 197 -37.18 -7.91 11.77
CA PRO A 197 -37.01 -8.72 10.55
C PRO A 197 -35.65 -9.41 10.48
N LEU A 198 -34.59 -8.80 11.02
CA LEU A 198 -33.21 -9.27 10.89
C LEU A 198 -32.80 -10.34 11.91
N ALA A 199 -33.55 -10.51 13.00
CA ALA A 199 -33.36 -11.61 13.96
C ALA A 199 -33.50 -13.00 13.31
N ARG A 200 -34.23 -13.13 12.18
CA ARG A 200 -34.37 -14.40 11.45
C ARG A 200 -33.08 -14.87 10.78
N PHE A 201 -32.17 -13.95 10.43
CA PHE A 201 -30.87 -14.31 9.84
C PHE A 201 -29.88 -14.86 10.87
N HIS A 202 -30.15 -14.72 12.17
CA HIS A 202 -29.26 -15.15 13.27
C HIS A 202 -29.44 -16.62 13.69
N ALA A 203 -30.29 -17.39 13.02
CA ALA A 203 -30.51 -18.80 13.35
C ALA A 203 -29.33 -19.69 12.86
N LEU A 204 -28.34 -19.90 13.74
CA LEU A 204 -27.06 -20.62 13.56
C LEU A 204 -27.15 -22.12 13.18
N THR A 205 -28.31 -22.63 12.78
CA THR A 205 -28.58 -24.08 12.63
C THR A 205 -27.79 -24.78 11.50
N GLY A 206 -27.22 -24.02 10.55
CA GLY A 206 -26.38 -24.56 9.48
C GLY A 206 -24.91 -24.76 9.88
N TRP A 207 -24.33 -23.78 10.61
CA TRP A 207 -22.93 -23.81 11.01
C TRP A 207 -22.62 -24.92 11.99
N GLU A 208 -23.53 -25.20 12.92
CA GLU A 208 -23.36 -26.26 13.91
C GLU A 208 -23.29 -27.66 13.26
N ARG A 209 -24.12 -27.90 12.23
CA ARG A 209 -24.10 -29.15 11.46
C ARG A 209 -22.80 -29.31 10.67
N TRP A 210 -22.34 -28.22 10.05
CA TRP A 210 -21.09 -28.22 9.31
C TRP A 210 -19.87 -28.46 10.22
N ALA A 211 -19.82 -27.78 11.37
CA ALA A 211 -18.77 -27.98 12.37
C ALA A 211 -18.76 -29.41 12.93
N ARG A 212 -19.93 -29.97 13.26
CA ARG A 212 -20.06 -31.37 13.69
C ARG A 212 -19.61 -32.36 12.61
N TRP A 213 -19.95 -32.10 11.35
CA TRP A 213 -19.51 -32.93 10.22
C TRP A 213 -17.98 -32.92 10.06
N LEU A 214 -17.35 -31.74 10.18
CA LEU A 214 -15.89 -31.61 10.17
C LEU A 214 -15.24 -32.39 11.31
N GLY A 215 -15.83 -32.32 12.51
CA GLY A 215 -15.35 -33.00 13.72
C GLY A 215 -15.42 -34.53 13.66
N HIS A 216 -16.38 -35.11 12.92
CA HIS A 216 -16.49 -36.57 12.81
C HIS A 216 -15.41 -37.22 11.92
N ARG A 217 -14.77 -36.47 11.01
CA ARG A 217 -13.71 -36.99 10.13
C ARG A 217 -12.60 -35.94 9.91
N PRO A 218 -11.81 -35.61 10.94
CA PRO A 218 -10.83 -34.52 10.88
C PRO A 218 -9.76 -34.75 9.81
N TRP A 219 -9.33 -36.00 9.59
CA TRP A 219 -8.33 -36.32 8.56
C TRP A 219 -8.82 -36.02 7.14
N ARG A 220 -10.12 -36.16 6.85
CA ARG A 220 -10.67 -35.81 5.53
C ARG A 220 -10.70 -34.30 5.34
N ALA A 221 -11.05 -33.57 6.38
CA ALA A 221 -11.00 -32.11 6.35
C ALA A 221 -9.56 -31.61 6.12
N VAL A 222 -8.57 -32.20 6.81
CA VAL A 222 -7.16 -31.88 6.61
C VAL A 222 -6.67 -32.30 5.23
N ALA A 223 -7.02 -33.49 4.75
CA ALA A 223 -6.60 -33.96 3.43
C ALA A 223 -7.20 -33.11 2.31
N VAL A 224 -8.51 -32.85 2.33
CA VAL A 224 -9.19 -32.04 1.33
C VAL A 224 -8.73 -30.58 1.42
N GLY A 225 -8.79 -29.96 2.60
CA GLY A 225 -8.38 -28.58 2.80
C GLY A 225 -6.89 -28.36 2.49
N GLY A 226 -6.04 -29.29 2.94
CA GLY A 226 -4.60 -29.28 2.66
C GLY A 226 -4.28 -29.47 1.19
N THR A 227 -4.99 -30.37 0.49
CA THR A 227 -4.81 -30.55 -0.96
C THR A 227 -5.24 -29.31 -1.72
N VAL A 228 -6.39 -28.72 -1.38
CA VAL A 228 -6.85 -27.47 -2.00
C VAL A 228 -5.85 -26.34 -1.74
N MET A 229 -5.37 -26.20 -0.50
CA MET A 229 -4.36 -25.20 -0.15
C MET A 229 -3.05 -25.44 -0.92
N ALA A 230 -2.58 -26.68 -1.03
CA ALA A 230 -1.37 -27.03 -1.77
C ALA A 230 -1.52 -26.70 -3.26
N LEU A 231 -2.66 -27.00 -3.88
CA LEU A 231 -2.95 -26.66 -5.27
C LEU A 231 -2.98 -25.14 -5.49
N LEU A 232 -3.59 -24.37 -4.58
CA LEU A 232 -3.62 -22.91 -4.65
C LEU A 232 -2.24 -22.29 -4.41
N THR A 233 -1.38 -22.95 -3.63
CA THR A 233 -0.04 -22.48 -3.29
C THR A 233 1.00 -22.93 -4.33
N PHE A 234 0.74 -23.98 -5.12
CA PHE A 234 1.66 -24.51 -6.12
C PHE A 234 2.23 -23.46 -7.08
N PRO A 235 1.45 -22.48 -7.60
CA PRO A 235 1.98 -21.41 -8.45
C PRO A 235 3.06 -20.54 -7.78
N LEU A 236 3.12 -20.47 -6.45
CA LEU A 236 4.18 -19.71 -5.74
C LEU A 236 5.58 -20.26 -6.05
N THR A 237 5.70 -21.55 -6.38
CA THR A 237 6.98 -22.17 -6.77
C THR A 237 7.49 -21.67 -8.12
N GLN A 238 6.64 -21.01 -8.90
CA GLN A 238 6.94 -20.52 -10.25
C GLN A 238 7.14 -19.00 -10.30
N ILE A 239 7.20 -18.33 -9.14
CA ILE A 239 7.40 -16.87 -9.07
C ILE A 239 8.75 -16.48 -9.67
N ARG A 240 8.71 -15.56 -10.65
CA ARG A 240 9.90 -14.91 -11.21
C ARG A 240 10.05 -13.53 -10.57
N LEU A 241 11.08 -13.36 -9.77
CA LEU A 241 11.44 -12.07 -9.18
C LEU A 241 12.17 -11.24 -10.24
N GLY A 242 11.69 -10.04 -10.49
CA GLY A 242 12.28 -9.12 -11.46
C GLY A 242 11.92 -7.68 -11.14
N LEU A 243 12.59 -6.75 -11.82
CA LEU A 243 12.23 -5.33 -11.74
C LEU A 243 10.88 -5.09 -12.44
N PRO A 244 10.12 -4.05 -12.07
CA PRO A 244 8.85 -3.72 -12.71
C PRO A 244 9.10 -3.38 -14.18
N ALA A 245 8.90 -4.37 -15.06
CA ALA A 245 9.18 -4.25 -16.48
C ALA A 245 7.89 -4.26 -17.32
N THR A 246 6.79 -4.85 -16.86
CA THR A 246 5.57 -4.99 -17.67
C THR A 246 4.32 -4.88 -16.78
N ASN A 247 3.34 -4.08 -17.19
CA ASN A 247 2.02 -3.93 -16.55
C ASN A 247 2.02 -3.42 -15.10
N TRP A 248 3.10 -2.78 -14.65
CA TRP A 248 3.13 -2.12 -13.33
C TRP A 248 2.40 -0.78 -13.32
N PHE A 249 2.43 -0.07 -14.45
CA PHE A 249 1.83 1.25 -14.59
C PHE A 249 0.37 1.14 -15.03
N PRO A 250 -0.51 2.05 -14.57
CA PRO A 250 -1.90 2.08 -15.02
C PRO A 250 -1.95 2.21 -16.54
N PRO A 251 -2.45 1.20 -17.28
CA PRO A 251 -2.33 1.18 -18.75
C PRO A 251 -3.12 2.29 -19.43
N GLU A 252 -4.12 2.86 -18.75
CA GLU A 252 -4.92 3.97 -19.24
C GLU A 252 -4.22 5.33 -19.11
N SER A 253 -3.13 5.43 -18.35
CA SER A 253 -2.46 6.71 -18.11
C SER A 253 -1.66 7.19 -19.34
N GLU A 254 -1.53 8.50 -19.49
CA GLU A 254 -0.77 9.10 -20.60
C GLU A 254 0.70 8.67 -20.56
N SER A 255 1.32 8.65 -19.37
CA SER A 255 2.73 8.29 -19.24
C SER A 255 3.01 6.81 -19.54
N ALA A 256 2.06 5.92 -19.24
CA ALA A 256 2.12 4.51 -19.58
C ALA A 256 1.97 4.29 -21.10
N ARG A 257 1.02 4.99 -21.75
CA ARG A 257 0.88 4.97 -23.22
C ARG A 257 2.11 5.52 -23.92
N GLY A 258 2.69 6.61 -23.42
CA GLY A 258 3.94 7.16 -23.94
C GLY A 258 5.14 6.21 -23.78
N LEU A 259 5.19 5.44 -22.68
CA LEU A 259 6.22 4.42 -22.47
C LEU A 259 6.06 3.26 -23.46
N GLU A 260 4.81 2.84 -23.74
CA GLU A 260 4.54 1.78 -24.70
C GLU A 260 4.82 2.24 -26.14
N ALA A 261 4.46 3.47 -26.51
CA ALA A 261 4.85 4.05 -27.79
C ALA A 261 6.38 4.08 -27.96
N LEU A 262 7.14 4.42 -26.91
CA LEU A 262 8.60 4.32 -26.93
C LEU A 262 9.12 2.89 -27.05
N ARG A 263 8.39 1.88 -26.54
CA ARG A 263 8.74 0.48 -26.75
C ARG A 263 8.52 0.04 -28.18
N GLU A 264 7.39 0.40 -28.78
CA GLU A 264 7.07 0.09 -30.18
C GLU A 264 8.09 0.73 -31.13
N MET A 265 8.51 1.97 -30.85
CA MET A 265 9.62 2.64 -31.57
C MET A 265 11.01 2.04 -31.26
N GLY A 266 11.09 1.07 -30.35
CA GLY A 266 12.33 0.47 -29.86
C GLY A 266 13.17 1.41 -28.99
N ALA A 267 12.70 2.61 -28.64
CA ALA A 267 13.43 3.64 -27.90
C ALA A 267 13.25 3.56 -26.37
N SER A 268 12.73 2.46 -25.83
CA SER A 268 12.47 2.25 -24.40
C SER A 268 13.70 2.45 -23.48
N GLY A 269 14.91 2.21 -24.00
CA GLY A 269 16.18 2.42 -23.29
C GLY A 269 16.48 3.88 -22.91
N VAL A 270 15.75 4.85 -23.50
CA VAL A 270 15.86 6.28 -23.15
C VAL A 270 15.27 6.57 -21.76
N ILE A 271 14.24 5.84 -21.34
CA ILE A 271 13.56 6.07 -20.05
C ILE A 271 14.28 5.35 -18.89
N GLN A 272 14.81 4.16 -19.13
CA GLN A 272 15.48 3.34 -18.10
C GLN A 272 16.95 3.06 -18.48
N PRO A 273 17.82 4.09 -18.51
CA PRO A 273 19.22 3.89 -18.82
C PRO A 273 19.93 3.16 -17.67
N VAL A 274 20.86 2.27 -18.01
CA VAL A 274 21.85 1.78 -17.05
C VAL A 274 22.84 2.91 -16.78
N ARG A 275 22.79 3.47 -15.57
CA ARG A 275 23.67 4.56 -15.17
C ARG A 275 24.97 3.99 -14.62
N VAL A 276 26.08 4.33 -15.27
CA VAL A 276 27.43 3.99 -14.81
C VAL A 276 28.03 5.24 -14.18
N VAL A 277 28.24 5.22 -12.86
CA VAL A 277 28.84 6.32 -12.11
C VAL A 277 30.31 6.00 -11.87
N VAL A 278 31.21 6.87 -12.33
CA VAL A 278 32.66 6.73 -12.12
C VAL A 278 33.07 7.68 -11.00
N GLN A 279 33.48 7.12 -9.86
CA GLN A 279 34.01 7.91 -8.75
C GLN A 279 35.52 8.09 -8.92
N LEU A 280 35.97 9.35 -8.82
CA LEU A 280 37.39 9.72 -8.91
C LEU A 280 37.93 10.08 -7.51
N PRO A 281 39.27 9.99 -7.30
CA PRO A 281 39.90 10.49 -6.09
C PRO A 281 39.61 11.97 -5.84
N GLU A 282 39.58 12.37 -4.57
CA GLU A 282 39.36 13.77 -4.20
C GLU A 282 40.40 14.70 -4.85
N GLY A 283 39.93 15.82 -5.40
CA GLY A 283 40.77 16.81 -6.11
C GLY A 283 41.02 16.51 -7.59
N GLU A 284 40.57 15.37 -8.12
CA GLU A 284 40.71 15.04 -9.55
C GLU A 284 39.43 15.33 -10.37
N SER A 285 39.60 15.97 -11.53
CA SER A 285 38.50 16.22 -12.46
C SER A 285 38.39 15.11 -13.52
N ALA A 286 37.16 14.67 -13.79
CA ALA A 286 36.82 13.77 -14.89
C ALA A 286 37.18 14.38 -16.27
N LEU A 287 37.21 15.71 -16.36
CA LEU A 287 37.55 16.46 -17.56
C LEU A 287 39.05 16.69 -17.73
N SER A 288 39.87 16.25 -16.78
CA SER A 288 41.32 16.41 -16.88
C SER A 288 41.89 15.60 -18.06
N ALA A 289 42.87 16.17 -18.76
CA ALA A 289 43.57 15.51 -19.86
C ALA A 289 44.17 14.14 -19.48
N ARG A 290 44.42 13.91 -18.19
CA ARG A 290 44.92 12.63 -17.64
C ARG A 290 43.85 11.55 -17.56
N ARG A 291 42.59 11.89 -17.26
CA ARG A 291 41.50 10.92 -17.01
C ARG A 291 40.54 10.74 -18.18
N LEU A 292 40.43 11.75 -19.04
CA LEU A 292 39.63 11.72 -20.27
C LEU A 292 39.90 10.51 -21.19
N PRO A 293 41.17 10.09 -21.43
CA PRO A 293 41.45 8.92 -22.26
C PRO A 293 40.91 7.62 -21.64
N GLY A 294 40.98 7.49 -20.32
CA GLY A 294 40.44 6.34 -19.58
C GLY A 294 38.91 6.28 -19.64
N LEU A 295 38.23 7.43 -19.48
CA LEU A 295 36.78 7.52 -19.64
C LEU A 295 36.33 7.21 -21.07
N LYS A 296 37.11 7.63 -22.07
CA LYS A 296 36.86 7.27 -23.47
C LYS A 296 37.04 5.77 -23.71
N ALA A 297 38.13 5.17 -23.22
CA ALA A 297 38.36 3.74 -23.33
C ALA A 297 37.24 2.91 -22.67
N LEU A 298 36.76 3.35 -21.50
CA LEU A 298 35.61 2.74 -20.82
C LEU A 298 34.33 2.84 -21.67
N THR A 299 34.05 4.03 -22.21
CA THR A 299 32.89 4.29 -23.08
C THR A 299 32.93 3.41 -24.33
N ASP A 300 34.09 3.34 -24.99
CA ASP A 300 34.29 2.55 -26.20
C ASP A 300 34.23 1.05 -25.90
N SER A 301 34.64 0.60 -24.71
CA SER A 301 34.49 -0.78 -24.26
C SER A 301 33.02 -1.18 -24.07
N ILE A 302 32.23 -0.33 -23.38
CA ILE A 302 30.80 -0.57 -23.16
C ILE A 302 30.05 -0.61 -24.50
N ARG A 303 30.41 0.25 -25.45
CA ARG A 303 29.80 0.29 -26.79
C ARG A 303 30.01 -0.98 -27.62
N LYS A 304 31.04 -1.79 -27.31
CA LYS A 304 31.28 -3.06 -28.01
C LYS A 304 30.32 -4.18 -27.61
N ASP A 305 29.61 -4.05 -26.48
CA ASP A 305 28.64 -5.06 -26.07
C ASP A 305 27.42 -5.04 -27.03
N PRO A 306 27.05 -6.16 -27.67
CA PRO A 306 25.94 -6.21 -28.62
C PRO A 306 24.57 -5.88 -28.00
N ARG A 307 24.46 -5.90 -26.66
CA ARG A 307 23.24 -5.51 -25.93
C ARG A 307 23.12 -4.00 -25.73
N VAL A 308 24.16 -3.23 -26.01
CA VAL A 308 24.21 -1.77 -25.80
C VAL A 308 23.91 -1.06 -27.11
N ARG A 309 22.77 -0.37 -27.16
CA ARG A 309 22.40 0.45 -28.34
C ARG A 309 23.14 1.78 -28.39
N GLU A 310 23.22 2.49 -27.26
CA GLU A 310 23.82 3.82 -27.18
C GLU A 310 24.49 4.03 -25.82
N VAL A 311 25.62 4.75 -25.81
CA VAL A 311 26.28 5.19 -24.57
C VAL A 311 26.37 6.71 -24.58
N ARG A 312 25.66 7.37 -23.67
CA ARG A 312 25.68 8.83 -23.47
C ARG A 312 26.48 9.17 -22.21
N GLY A 313 27.44 10.08 -22.34
CA GLY A 313 28.30 10.50 -21.25
C GLY A 313 29.32 11.55 -21.70
N VAL A 314 30.19 11.94 -20.77
CA VAL A 314 31.20 13.00 -20.95
C VAL A 314 32.13 12.71 -22.13
N ALA A 315 32.50 11.45 -22.36
CA ALA A 315 33.37 11.08 -23.47
C ALA A 315 32.63 10.79 -24.79
N SER A 316 31.29 10.91 -24.83
CA SER A 316 30.47 10.59 -26.01
C SER A 316 29.54 11.70 -26.47
N VAL A 317 29.69 12.93 -25.96
CA VAL A 317 28.90 14.12 -26.36
C VAL A 317 28.87 14.32 -27.87
N LYS A 318 29.95 13.98 -28.57
CA LYS A 318 29.97 13.79 -30.02
C LYS A 318 30.73 12.51 -30.36
N ALA A 319 30.06 11.55 -31.00
CA ALA A 319 30.60 10.22 -31.28
C ALA A 319 31.88 10.22 -32.13
N ALA A 320 32.20 11.32 -32.81
CA ALA A 320 33.33 11.45 -33.75
C ALA A 320 34.55 12.22 -33.19
N LEU A 321 34.52 12.70 -31.93
CA LEU A 321 35.66 13.46 -31.40
C LEU A 321 36.79 12.53 -30.92
N SER A 322 38.01 12.84 -31.36
CA SER A 322 39.23 12.22 -30.83
C SER A 322 39.49 12.65 -29.38
N THR A 323 40.33 11.91 -28.65
CA THR A 323 40.70 12.24 -27.26
C THR A 323 41.26 13.65 -27.11
N LEU A 324 42.06 14.10 -28.09
CA LEU A 324 42.60 15.45 -28.13
C LEU A 324 41.51 16.50 -28.39
N GLN A 325 40.57 16.20 -29.30
CA GLN A 325 39.45 17.09 -29.57
C GLN A 325 38.50 17.20 -28.39
N LEU A 326 38.28 16.13 -27.61
CA LEU A 326 37.51 16.19 -26.37
C LEU A 326 38.26 17.01 -25.29
N ALA A 327 39.59 16.88 -25.19
CA ALA A 327 40.38 17.66 -24.23
C ALA A 327 40.36 19.17 -24.56
N ILE A 328 40.42 19.52 -25.84
CA ILE A 328 40.24 20.90 -26.33
C ILE A 328 38.79 21.37 -26.11
N TYR A 329 37.82 20.49 -26.34
CA TYR A 329 36.42 20.82 -26.14
C TYR A 329 36.13 21.18 -24.67
N TYR A 330 36.65 20.39 -23.73
CA TYR A 330 36.47 20.61 -22.30
C TYR A 330 37.48 21.57 -21.66
N SER A 331 38.31 22.27 -22.45
CA SER A 331 39.22 23.28 -21.90
C SER A 331 38.49 24.50 -21.33
N ASP A 332 37.26 24.76 -21.82
CA ASP A 332 36.32 25.74 -21.26
C ASP A 332 34.97 25.04 -20.93
N PRO A 333 34.85 24.46 -19.73
CA PRO A 333 33.67 23.69 -19.34
C PRO A 333 32.38 24.53 -19.30
N GLU A 334 32.46 25.83 -19.02
CA GLU A 334 31.29 26.72 -18.94
C GLU A 334 30.70 26.96 -20.32
N GLN A 335 31.54 27.21 -21.32
CA GLN A 335 31.09 27.39 -22.69
C GLN A 335 30.49 26.10 -23.29
N VAL A 336 31.03 24.93 -22.94
CA VAL A 336 30.46 23.64 -23.36
C VAL A 336 29.09 23.41 -22.76
N ARG A 337 28.91 23.71 -21.47
CA ARG A 337 27.64 23.56 -20.75
C ARG A 337 26.58 24.51 -21.30
N ALA A 338 26.96 25.74 -21.69
CA ALA A 338 26.06 26.69 -22.33
C ALA A 338 25.60 26.27 -23.75
N LYS A 339 26.45 25.56 -24.51
CA LYS A 339 26.13 25.08 -25.87
C LYS A 339 25.42 23.72 -25.91
N ASN A 340 25.46 22.95 -24.83
CA ASN A 340 24.88 21.61 -24.72
C ASN A 340 24.24 21.47 -23.33
N PRO A 341 23.08 22.10 -23.10
CA PRO A 341 22.38 22.08 -21.82
C PRO A 341 21.90 20.68 -21.41
#